data_AF-A0A517SMB1-F1
#
_entry.id   AF-A0A517SMB1-F1
#
_cell.length_a   1.000
_cell.length_b   1.000
_cell.length_c   1.000
_cell.angle_alpha   90.00
_cell.angle_beta   90.00
_cell.angle_gamma   90.00
#
_symmetry.space_group_name_H-M   'P 1'
#
loop_
_entity.id
_entity.type
_entity.pdbx_description
1 polymer ?
#
loop_
_entity_poly.entity_id
_entity_poly.type
_entity_poly.pdbx_seq_one_letter_code
_entity_poly.pdbx_strand_id
1 'polypeptide(L)'
;MSDELKAAAIQVADKAYDESRPAIEPLVQTFANVFKMTAFVTGLPAATIGSLPSAYAASLRAFQKLRDAIPEPNRQPPKESIVYSLVQTIPAADEATEAQELFAQLLASASDDRSVSRVHPSFASIIAELSPVDARIIATWKRCSDNVRRSPIDFYHLGRQQPAGDVSVSLENLSRLGLLYSEVDLSMSPPKWVITRFGRQFVDCCCPPQTEGG
;
A
#
# COMPACT_ATOMS: atom_id res chain seq x y z
N MET A 1 -24.05 51.09 -12.55
CA MET A 1 -24.81 49.97 -13.11
C MET A 1 -23.96 48.86 -13.73
N SER A 2 -23.02 49.10 -14.68
CA SER A 2 -22.17 48.02 -15.23
C SER A 2 -21.18 47.42 -14.23
N ASP A 3 -20.66 48.24 -13.32
CA ASP A 3 -19.61 47.80 -12.38
C ASP A 3 -20.18 47.08 -11.16
N GLU A 4 -21.40 47.43 -10.74
CA GLU A 4 -22.15 46.71 -9.70
C GLU A 4 -22.57 45.32 -10.16
N LEU A 5 -22.94 45.17 -11.44
CA LEU A 5 -23.26 43.88 -12.05
C LEU A 5 -22.03 42.96 -12.14
N LYS A 6 -20.85 43.52 -12.44
CA LYS A 6 -19.59 42.77 -12.42
C LYS A 6 -19.20 42.36 -11.00
N ALA A 7 -19.34 43.26 -10.02
CA ALA A 7 -19.06 42.96 -8.63
C ALA A 7 -19.97 41.84 -8.09
N ALA A 8 -21.26 41.89 -8.40
CA ALA A 8 -22.22 40.85 -8.02
C ALA A 8 -21.91 39.50 -8.68
N ALA A 9 -21.50 39.49 -9.97
CA ALA A 9 -21.13 38.26 -10.66
C ALA A 9 -19.87 37.60 -10.08
N ILE A 10 -18.86 38.40 -9.71
CA ILE A 10 -17.65 37.91 -9.03
C ILE A 10 -18.00 37.33 -7.65
N GLN A 11 -18.87 37.99 -6.89
CA GLN A 11 -19.28 37.55 -5.57
C GLN A 11 -20.08 36.23 -5.59
N VAL A 12 -20.90 36.03 -6.62
CA VAL A 12 -21.63 34.77 -6.85
C VAL A 12 -20.67 33.66 -7.26
N ALA A 13 -19.68 33.95 -8.10
CA ALA A 13 -18.65 32.99 -8.49
C ALA A 13 -17.77 32.57 -7.30
N ASP A 14 -17.36 33.51 -6.46
CA ASP A 14 -16.57 33.23 -5.24
C ASP A 14 -17.36 32.40 -4.24
N LYS A 15 -18.66 32.72 -4.03
CA LYS A 15 -19.53 31.95 -3.15
C LYS A 15 -19.74 30.52 -3.67
N ALA A 16 -19.97 30.36 -4.98
CA ALA A 16 -20.10 29.04 -5.59
C ALA A 16 -18.78 28.25 -5.53
N TYR A 17 -17.64 28.93 -5.63
CA TYR A 17 -16.31 28.35 -5.45
C TYR A 17 -16.09 27.90 -3.99
N ASP A 18 -16.41 28.73 -3.00
CA ASP A 18 -16.26 28.38 -1.58
C ASP A 18 -17.23 27.28 -1.13
N GLU A 19 -18.44 27.21 -1.70
CA GLU A 19 -19.41 26.14 -1.42
C GLU A 19 -18.96 24.79 -2.01
N SER A 20 -18.29 24.80 -3.16
CA SER A 20 -17.75 23.59 -3.79
C SER A 20 -16.37 23.19 -3.26
N ARG A 21 -15.64 24.13 -2.64
CA ARG A 21 -14.32 23.91 -2.01
C ARG A 21 -14.29 22.70 -1.08
N PRO A 22 -15.15 22.54 -0.05
CA PRO A 22 -15.08 21.38 0.83
C PRO A 22 -15.31 20.04 0.12
N ALA A 23 -15.99 20.02 -1.03
CA ALA A 23 -16.19 18.81 -1.84
C ALA A 23 -14.97 18.49 -2.74
N ILE A 24 -14.23 19.51 -3.18
CA ILE A 24 -13.10 19.39 -4.12
C ILE A 24 -11.76 19.34 -3.36
N GLU A 25 -11.68 19.87 -2.14
CA GLU A 25 -10.48 19.92 -1.31
C GLU A 25 -9.85 18.54 -1.08
N PRO A 26 -10.61 17.47 -0.73
CA PRO A 26 -10.01 16.15 -0.53
C PRO A 26 -9.41 15.58 -1.83
N LEU A 27 -10.05 15.87 -2.97
CA LEU A 27 -9.59 15.44 -4.29
C LEU A 27 -8.32 16.19 -4.69
N VAL A 28 -8.31 17.52 -4.56
CA VAL A 28 -7.13 18.37 -4.80
C VAL A 28 -6.00 17.96 -3.88
N GLN A 29 -6.27 17.67 -2.61
CA GLN A 29 -5.27 17.23 -1.66
C GLN A 29 -4.73 15.84 -2.02
N THR A 30 -5.57 14.93 -2.52
CA THR A 30 -5.16 13.61 -3.03
C THR A 30 -4.23 13.76 -4.23
N PHE A 31 -4.62 14.58 -5.22
CA PHE A 31 -3.78 14.88 -6.39
C PHE A 31 -2.47 15.57 -6.01
N ALA A 32 -2.52 16.54 -5.09
CA ALA A 32 -1.34 17.22 -4.58
C ALA A 32 -0.44 16.25 -3.82
N ASN A 33 -0.99 15.30 -3.07
CA ASN A 33 -0.21 14.28 -2.36
C ASN A 33 0.41 13.28 -3.35
N VAL A 34 -0.29 12.87 -4.42
CA VAL A 34 0.27 12.04 -5.50
C VAL A 34 1.44 12.76 -6.19
N PHE A 35 1.26 14.03 -6.57
CA PHE A 35 2.33 14.82 -7.20
C PHE A 35 3.50 15.09 -6.24
N LYS A 36 3.21 15.38 -4.97
CA LYS A 36 4.24 15.48 -3.92
C LYS A 36 4.95 14.15 -3.74
N MET A 37 4.27 13.01 -3.86
CA MET A 37 4.86 11.67 -3.81
C MET A 37 5.76 11.40 -5.01
N THR A 38 5.36 11.77 -6.22
CA THR A 38 6.22 11.66 -7.41
C THR A 38 7.47 12.54 -7.26
N ALA A 39 7.30 13.79 -6.80
CA ALA A 39 8.43 14.70 -6.53
C ALA A 39 9.30 14.23 -5.34
N PHE A 40 8.69 13.58 -4.34
CA PHE A 40 9.37 12.98 -3.19
C PHE A 40 10.26 11.81 -3.60
N VAL A 41 9.82 11.01 -4.58
CA VAL A 41 10.60 9.92 -5.15
C VAL A 41 11.86 10.45 -5.86
N THR A 42 11.77 11.59 -6.55
CA THR A 42 12.91 12.20 -7.26
C THR A 42 13.83 13.08 -6.39
N GLY A 43 13.56 13.17 -5.09
CA GLY A 43 14.35 13.95 -4.13
C GLY A 43 13.74 15.32 -3.84
N LEU A 44 12.95 15.40 -2.77
CA LEU A 44 12.55 16.66 -2.15
C LEU A 44 13.24 16.85 -0.78
N PRO A 45 13.48 18.10 -0.34
CA PRO A 45 14.08 18.40 0.96
C PRO A 45 13.23 17.84 2.12
N ALA A 46 13.89 17.38 3.19
CA ALA A 46 13.24 16.78 4.37
C ALA A 46 12.12 17.66 4.99
N ALA A 47 12.20 18.98 4.82
CA ALA A 47 11.19 19.94 5.29
C ALA A 47 9.78 19.68 4.70
N THR A 48 9.67 19.13 3.49
CA THR A 48 8.37 18.88 2.84
C THR A 48 7.61 17.71 3.49
N ILE A 49 8.31 16.78 4.14
CA ILE A 49 7.74 15.62 4.88
C ILE A 49 6.85 16.10 6.04
N GLY A 50 7.25 17.20 6.70
CA GLY A 50 6.51 17.75 7.83
C GLY A 50 5.17 18.38 7.47
N SER A 51 4.92 18.63 6.18
CA SER A 51 3.68 19.27 5.68
C SER A 51 2.59 18.29 5.26
N LEU A 52 2.86 16.98 5.29
CA LEU A 52 1.90 15.95 4.94
C LEU A 52 1.04 15.59 6.16
N PRO A 53 -0.25 15.26 5.97
CA PRO A 53 -1.10 14.76 7.05
C PRO A 53 -0.43 13.58 7.79
N SER A 54 -0.43 13.59 9.14
CA SER A 54 0.26 12.62 10.02
C SER A 54 0.02 11.16 9.60
N ALA A 55 -1.22 10.90 9.21
CA ALA A 55 -1.78 9.76 8.49
C ALA A 55 -0.85 8.97 7.56
N TYR A 56 -0.07 9.65 6.72
CA TYR A 56 0.80 9.01 5.72
C TYR A 56 2.27 9.03 6.13
N ALA A 57 2.64 9.87 7.10
CA ALA A 57 4.01 10.14 7.45
C ALA A 57 4.78 8.87 7.84
N ALA A 58 4.13 7.92 8.52
CA ALA A 58 4.73 6.64 8.88
C ALA A 58 5.08 5.79 7.65
N SER A 59 4.13 5.59 6.73
CA SER A 59 4.34 4.87 5.47
C SER A 59 5.42 5.51 4.60
N LEU A 60 5.46 6.84 4.55
CA LEU A 60 6.43 7.58 3.74
C LEU A 60 7.84 7.51 4.30
N ARG A 61 7.99 7.60 5.63
CA ARG A 61 9.29 7.40 6.28
C ARG A 61 9.80 5.97 6.05
N ALA A 62 8.91 4.98 6.15
CA ALA A 62 9.27 3.59 5.85
C ALA A 62 9.70 3.42 4.39
N PHE A 63 8.98 4.03 3.44
CA PHE A 63 9.33 4.01 2.03
C PHE A 63 10.69 4.69 1.77
N GLN A 64 10.95 5.87 2.33
CA GLN A 64 12.23 6.56 2.17
C GLN A 64 13.40 5.69 2.59
N LYS A 65 13.29 5.07 3.77
CA LYS A 65 14.33 4.17 4.29
C LYS A 65 14.59 3.01 3.32
N LEU A 66 13.55 2.43 2.73
CA LEU A 66 13.67 1.34 1.76
C LEU A 66 14.23 1.82 0.42
N ARG A 67 13.84 3.00 -0.05
CA ARG A 67 14.35 3.60 -1.28
C ARG A 67 15.82 3.94 -1.16
N ASP A 68 16.23 4.50 -0.04
CA ASP A 68 17.63 4.89 0.20
C ASP A 68 18.56 3.66 0.29
N ALA A 69 18.00 2.46 0.49
CA ALA A 69 18.73 1.18 0.39
C ALA A 69 18.87 0.66 -1.06
N ILE A 70 18.09 1.18 -2.02
CA ILE A 70 18.24 0.87 -3.45
C ILE A 70 19.50 1.60 -3.95
N PRO A 71 20.40 0.98 -4.73
CA PRO A 71 21.52 1.69 -5.34
C PRO A 71 21.04 2.81 -6.26
N GLU A 72 21.66 4.00 -6.21
CA GLU A 72 21.34 5.15 -7.09
C GLU A 72 21.12 4.79 -8.57
N PRO A 73 21.98 4.00 -9.25
CA PRO A 73 21.76 3.67 -10.66
C PRO A 73 20.49 2.84 -10.92
N ASN A 74 19.98 2.15 -9.90
CA ASN A 74 18.77 1.33 -9.98
C ASN A 74 17.51 2.09 -9.53
N ARG A 75 17.66 3.30 -8.97
CA ARG A 75 16.52 4.10 -8.52
C ARG A 75 15.80 4.71 -9.71
N GLN A 76 14.48 4.60 -9.70
CA GLN A 76 13.61 5.26 -10.65
C GLN A 76 12.34 5.77 -9.97
N PRO A 77 11.64 6.75 -10.56
CA PRO A 77 10.28 7.05 -10.16
C PRO A 77 9.34 5.85 -10.43
N PRO A 78 8.51 5.44 -9.47
CA PRO A 78 7.50 4.42 -9.69
C PRO A 78 6.44 4.94 -10.65
N LYS A 79 5.77 4.02 -11.35
CA LYS A 79 4.69 4.36 -12.28
C LYS A 79 3.57 5.12 -11.55
N GLU A 80 3.06 6.17 -12.18
CA GLU A 80 1.98 7.00 -11.63
C GLU A 80 0.74 6.20 -11.26
N SER A 81 0.39 5.16 -12.03
CA SER A 81 -0.76 4.30 -11.74
C SER A 81 -0.63 3.54 -10.42
N ILE A 82 0.59 3.15 -10.05
CA ILE A 82 0.88 2.52 -8.76
C ILE A 82 0.73 3.56 -7.67
N VAL A 83 1.38 4.72 -7.80
CA VAL A 83 1.31 5.81 -6.81
C VAL A 83 -0.13 6.29 -6.58
N TYR A 84 -0.90 6.46 -7.64
CA TYR A 84 -2.29 6.89 -7.58
C TYR A 84 -3.16 5.89 -6.80
N SER A 85 -3.12 4.61 -7.22
CA SER A 85 -3.89 3.55 -6.57
C SER A 85 -3.56 3.48 -5.09
N LEU A 86 -2.28 3.59 -4.78
CA LEU A 86 -1.71 3.57 -3.45
C LEU A 86 -2.19 4.73 -2.56
N VAL A 87 -2.12 5.97 -3.03
CA VAL A 87 -2.56 7.14 -2.23
C VAL A 87 -4.06 7.11 -1.96
N GLN A 88 -4.86 6.58 -2.90
CA GLN A 88 -6.32 6.49 -2.71
C GLN A 88 -6.75 5.51 -1.62
N THR A 89 -5.88 4.57 -1.23
CA THR A 89 -6.32 3.43 -0.41
C THR A 89 -5.65 3.27 0.94
N ILE A 90 -4.63 4.06 1.30
CA ILE A 90 -4.12 4.00 2.67
C ILE A 90 -5.07 4.74 3.61
N PRO A 91 -5.62 4.07 4.64
CA PRO A 91 -6.31 4.74 5.72
C PRO A 91 -5.33 5.64 6.47
N ALA A 92 -5.77 6.86 6.77
CA ALA A 92 -5.06 7.74 7.67
C ALA A 92 -4.89 7.09 9.05
N ALA A 93 -3.66 6.71 9.42
CA ALA A 93 -3.36 6.17 10.74
C ALA A 93 -2.10 6.84 11.33
N ASP A 94 -2.10 7.06 12.64
CA ASP A 94 -0.99 7.71 13.33
C ASP A 94 0.24 6.79 13.51
N GLU A 95 0.06 5.47 13.39
CA GLU A 95 1.12 4.46 13.45
C GLU A 95 1.13 3.54 12.23
N ALA A 96 2.32 3.02 11.88
CA ALA A 96 2.50 2.08 10.77
C ALA A 96 1.81 0.75 11.06
N THR A 97 0.67 0.52 10.41
CA THR A 97 0.03 -0.79 10.38
C THR A 97 0.82 -1.75 9.48
N GLU A 98 0.61 -3.06 9.62
CA GLU A 98 1.25 -4.06 8.75
C GLU A 98 0.91 -3.82 7.26
N ALA A 99 -0.27 -3.29 6.96
CA ALA A 99 -0.65 -2.88 5.60
C ALA A 99 0.15 -1.67 5.11
N GLN A 100 0.42 -0.69 5.97
CA GLN A 100 1.28 0.46 5.66
C GLN A 100 2.75 0.06 5.44
N GLU A 101 3.23 -1.00 6.09
CA GLU A 101 4.55 -1.57 5.79
C GLU A 101 4.58 -2.24 4.40
N LEU A 102 3.56 -3.05 4.09
CA LEU A 102 3.41 -3.68 2.77
C LEU A 102 3.38 -2.63 1.66
N PHE A 103 2.68 -1.54 1.91
CA PHE A 103 2.62 -0.38 1.04
C PHE A 103 4.01 0.20 0.73
N ALA A 104 4.78 0.50 1.78
CA ALA A 104 6.09 1.10 1.64
C ALA A 104 7.05 0.20 0.84
N GLN A 105 6.94 -1.10 1.03
CA GLN A 105 7.74 -2.10 0.31
C GLN A 105 7.33 -2.23 -1.15
N LEU A 106 6.03 -2.24 -1.45
CA LEU A 106 5.55 -2.26 -2.82
C LEU A 106 6.01 -1.03 -3.59
N LEU A 107 5.93 0.15 -2.96
CA LEU A 107 6.39 1.40 -3.56
C LEU A 107 7.92 1.40 -3.77
N ALA A 108 8.69 0.85 -2.83
CA ALA A 108 10.14 0.66 -3.00
C ALA A 108 10.46 -0.27 -4.18
N SER A 109 9.77 -1.40 -4.29
CA SER A 109 9.92 -2.33 -5.43
C SER A 109 9.52 -1.70 -6.76
N ALA A 110 8.54 -0.79 -6.76
CA ALA A 110 8.15 -0.03 -7.94
C ALA A 110 9.18 1.06 -8.31
N SER A 111 10.06 1.43 -7.37
CA SER A 111 11.10 2.45 -7.53
C SER A 111 12.49 1.85 -7.83
N ASP A 112 12.59 0.53 -8.00
CA ASP A 112 13.83 -0.21 -8.32
C ASP A 112 13.69 -0.84 -9.71
N ASP A 113 14.57 -0.51 -10.65
CA ASP A 113 14.55 -1.04 -12.02
C ASP A 113 14.73 -2.56 -12.12
N ARG A 114 15.31 -3.18 -11.10
CA ARG A 114 15.49 -4.64 -11.00
C ARG A 114 14.18 -5.35 -10.65
N SER A 115 13.20 -4.66 -10.07
CA SER A 115 11.92 -5.23 -9.63
C SER A 115 10.67 -4.60 -10.25
N VAL A 116 10.75 -3.40 -10.81
CA VAL A 116 9.58 -2.66 -11.34
C VAL A 116 8.75 -3.47 -12.33
N SER A 117 9.40 -4.32 -13.13
CA SER A 117 8.75 -5.15 -14.16
C SER A 117 7.85 -6.25 -13.57
N ARG A 118 8.09 -6.62 -12.30
CA ARG A 118 7.29 -7.60 -11.56
C ARG A 118 6.16 -6.95 -10.76
N VAL A 119 6.18 -5.63 -10.57
CA VAL A 119 5.15 -4.94 -9.81
C VAL A 119 3.89 -4.80 -10.66
N HIS A 120 2.84 -5.53 -10.29
CA HIS A 120 1.55 -5.45 -10.96
C HIS A 120 0.68 -4.33 -10.34
N PRO A 121 -0.03 -3.49 -11.14
CA PRO A 121 -0.86 -2.41 -10.61
C PRO A 121 -1.92 -2.85 -9.59
N SER A 122 -2.48 -4.06 -9.77
CA SER A 122 -3.48 -4.61 -8.83
C SER A 122 -2.93 -4.86 -7.42
N PHE A 123 -1.61 -4.93 -7.23
CA PHE A 123 -1.02 -5.14 -5.90
C PHE A 123 -1.34 -3.98 -4.95
N ALA A 124 -1.49 -2.76 -5.48
CA ALA A 124 -1.94 -1.63 -4.68
C ALA A 124 -3.37 -1.81 -4.19
N SER A 125 -4.29 -2.22 -5.08
CA SER A 125 -5.68 -2.52 -4.75
C SER A 125 -5.80 -3.68 -3.77
N ILE A 126 -4.94 -4.69 -3.87
CA ILE A 126 -4.92 -5.81 -2.92
C ILE A 126 -4.59 -5.31 -1.52
N ILE A 127 -3.54 -4.49 -1.36
CA ILE A 127 -3.13 -3.94 -0.04
C ILE A 127 -4.29 -3.15 0.60
N ALA A 128 -5.07 -2.43 -0.22
CA ALA A 128 -6.23 -1.69 0.23
C ALA A 128 -7.34 -2.55 0.85
N GLU A 129 -7.52 -3.75 0.31
CA GLU A 129 -8.57 -4.68 0.71
C GLU A 129 -8.14 -5.56 1.90
N LEU A 130 -6.90 -5.40 2.41
CA LEU A 130 -6.40 -6.18 3.53
C LEU A 130 -6.90 -5.63 4.86
N SER A 131 -7.48 -6.51 5.66
CA SER A 131 -7.59 -6.27 7.11
C SER A 131 -6.21 -6.37 7.78
N PRO A 132 -6.04 -5.86 9.01
CA PRO A 132 -4.81 -6.06 9.78
C PRO A 132 -4.45 -7.55 9.96
N VAL A 133 -5.46 -8.43 10.06
CA VAL A 133 -5.24 -9.88 10.16
C VAL A 133 -4.71 -10.44 8.84
N ASP A 134 -5.27 -10.02 7.71
CA ASP A 134 -4.83 -10.46 6.37
C ASP A 134 -3.37 -10.09 6.13
N ALA A 135 -2.99 -8.84 6.46
CA ALA A 135 -1.62 -8.35 6.33
C ALA A 135 -0.63 -9.14 7.19
N ARG A 136 -1.00 -9.47 8.44
CA ARG A 136 -0.19 -10.34 9.32
C ARG A 136 -0.03 -11.74 8.76
N ILE A 137 -1.11 -12.34 8.27
CA ILE A 137 -1.11 -13.66 7.65
C ILE A 137 -0.13 -13.65 6.48
N ILE A 138 -0.23 -12.68 5.56
CA ILE A 138 0.72 -12.50 4.43
C ILE A 138 2.17 -12.34 4.89
N ALA A 139 2.43 -11.57 5.95
CA ALA A 139 3.77 -11.37 6.47
C ALA A 139 4.46 -12.69 6.89
N THR A 140 3.71 -13.73 7.23
CA THR A 140 4.27 -15.05 7.53
C THR A 140 4.86 -15.77 6.30
N TRP A 141 4.42 -15.45 5.07
CA TRP A 141 4.99 -16.02 3.84
C TRP A 141 6.22 -15.28 3.35
N LYS A 142 6.45 -14.03 3.78
CA LYS A 142 7.69 -13.29 3.43
C LYS A 142 8.95 -14.02 3.88
N ARG A 143 8.86 -14.78 4.97
CA ARG A 143 10.01 -15.45 5.62
C ARG A 143 10.22 -16.89 5.17
N CYS A 144 9.40 -17.40 4.25
CA CYS A 144 9.50 -18.80 3.82
C CYS A 144 9.66 -18.91 2.31
N SER A 145 10.47 -19.88 1.89
CA SER A 145 10.59 -20.28 0.49
C SER A 145 9.31 -20.95 -0.01
N ASP A 146 9.23 -21.11 -1.32
CA ASP A 146 8.04 -21.56 -2.03
C ASP A 146 7.59 -22.96 -1.58
N ASN A 147 6.27 -23.14 -1.50
CA ASN A 147 5.54 -24.39 -1.19
C ASN A 147 5.24 -24.72 0.29
N VAL A 148 5.35 -23.77 1.23
CA VAL A 148 4.85 -24.02 2.60
C VAL A 148 3.33 -24.10 2.61
N ARG A 149 2.82 -25.32 2.85
CA ARG A 149 1.41 -25.59 3.13
C ARG A 149 1.13 -25.25 4.59
N ARG A 150 0.15 -24.39 4.87
CA ARG A 150 -0.19 -23.97 6.23
C ARG A 150 -1.65 -24.19 6.54
N SER A 151 -1.93 -24.85 7.65
CA SER A 151 -3.25 -24.94 8.23
C SER A 151 -3.62 -23.66 8.99
N PRO A 152 -4.91 -23.39 9.26
CA PRO A 152 -5.34 -22.35 10.20
C PRO A 152 -4.60 -22.41 11.55
N ILE A 153 -4.33 -23.62 12.05
CA ILE A 153 -3.62 -23.87 13.31
C ILE A 153 -2.18 -23.34 13.26
N ASP A 154 -1.50 -23.45 12.12
CA ASP A 154 -0.16 -22.90 11.96
C ASP A 154 -0.16 -21.37 12.13
N PHE A 155 -1.22 -20.67 11.72
CA PHE A 155 -1.35 -19.22 11.93
C PHE A 155 -1.62 -18.84 13.38
N TYR A 156 -2.39 -19.65 14.12
CA TYR A 156 -2.59 -19.44 15.55
C TYR A 156 -1.28 -19.56 16.34
N HIS A 157 -0.37 -20.46 15.93
CA HIS A 157 0.92 -20.64 16.60
C HIS A 157 2.02 -19.69 16.12
N LEU A 158 1.98 -19.24 14.86
CA LEU A 158 2.92 -18.24 14.31
C LEU A 158 2.65 -16.82 14.86
N GLY A 159 1.44 -16.56 15.38
CA GLY A 159 1.10 -15.33 16.08
C GLY A 159 1.54 -15.35 17.53
N ARG A 160 2.71 -14.77 17.85
CA ARG A 160 3.07 -14.41 19.24
C ARG A 160 2.12 -13.38 19.87
N GLN A 161 1.20 -12.83 19.08
CA GLN A 161 0.00 -12.14 19.51
C GLN A 161 -1.15 -12.72 18.69
N GLN A 162 -2.22 -13.18 19.36
CA GLN A 162 -3.40 -13.69 18.67
C GLN A 162 -3.95 -12.60 17.73
N PRO A 163 -4.24 -12.90 16.46
CA PRO A 163 -4.89 -11.92 15.60
C PRO A 163 -6.23 -11.53 16.24
N ALA A 164 -6.52 -10.24 16.33
CA ALA A 164 -7.76 -9.70 16.91
C ALA A 164 -9.02 -9.96 16.05
N GLY A 165 -9.07 -11.09 15.33
CA GLY A 165 -10.13 -11.43 14.38
C GLY A 165 -10.04 -12.87 13.88
N ASP A 166 -11.07 -13.32 13.17
CA ASP A 166 -11.20 -14.68 12.67
C ASP A 166 -10.23 -14.96 11.51
N VAL A 167 -9.22 -15.82 11.77
CA VAL A 167 -8.22 -16.26 10.80
C VAL A 167 -8.87 -16.95 9.60
N SER A 168 -9.98 -17.66 9.81
CA SER A 168 -10.66 -18.40 8.74
C SER A 168 -11.24 -17.43 7.70
N VAL A 169 -11.90 -16.36 8.16
CA VAL A 169 -12.44 -15.30 7.31
C VAL A 169 -11.31 -14.60 6.54
N SER A 170 -10.18 -14.34 7.20
CA SER A 170 -9.01 -13.77 6.54
C SER A 170 -8.41 -14.67 5.48
N LEU A 171 -8.33 -15.98 5.72
CA LEU A 171 -7.82 -16.94 4.73
C LEU A 171 -8.74 -17.02 3.50
N GLU A 172 -10.06 -16.98 3.72
CA GLU A 172 -11.05 -16.89 2.65
C GLU A 172 -10.93 -15.58 1.86
N ASN A 173 -10.74 -14.44 2.54
CA ASN A 173 -10.53 -13.16 1.88
C ASN A 173 -9.26 -13.17 1.02
N LEU A 174 -8.15 -13.68 1.56
CA LEU A 174 -6.90 -13.83 0.81
C LEU A 174 -7.04 -14.80 -0.37
N SER A 175 -7.92 -15.80 -0.25
CA SER A 175 -8.30 -16.66 -1.37
C SER A 175 -9.09 -15.92 -2.44
N ARG A 176 -10.07 -15.10 -2.04
CA ARG A 176 -10.87 -14.24 -2.92
C ARG A 176 -9.99 -13.26 -3.69
N LEU A 177 -8.96 -12.71 -3.04
CA LEU A 177 -7.94 -11.84 -3.65
C LEU A 177 -6.97 -12.60 -4.57
N GLY A 178 -7.10 -13.92 -4.67
CA GLY A 178 -6.27 -14.77 -5.51
C GLY A 178 -4.86 -14.98 -4.97
N LEU A 179 -4.58 -14.61 -3.71
CA LEU A 179 -3.27 -14.75 -3.09
C LEU A 179 -3.04 -16.17 -2.58
N LEU A 180 -4.09 -16.80 -2.08
CA LEU A 180 -4.07 -18.16 -1.53
C LEU A 180 -5.09 -19.06 -2.23
N TYR A 181 -4.95 -20.37 -2.06
CA TYR A 181 -6.00 -21.33 -2.33
C TYR A 181 -6.02 -22.40 -1.25
N SER A 182 -7.20 -22.99 -1.02
CA SER A 182 -7.38 -24.12 -0.11
C SER A 182 -7.15 -25.42 -0.86
N GLU A 183 -6.22 -26.24 -0.36
CA GLU A 183 -6.06 -27.63 -0.78
C GLU A 183 -6.92 -28.48 0.14
N VAL A 184 -8.12 -28.83 -0.34
CA VAL A 184 -9.05 -29.72 0.36
C VAL A 184 -8.79 -31.14 -0.12
N ASP A 185 -8.14 -31.93 0.73
CA ASP A 185 -8.15 -33.39 0.60
C ASP A 185 -9.21 -33.95 1.56
N LEU A 186 -10.01 -34.92 1.10
CA LEU A 186 -11.12 -35.49 1.88
C LEU A 186 -10.65 -36.12 3.20
N SER A 187 -9.35 -36.38 3.36
CA SER A 187 -8.73 -36.85 4.61
C SER A 187 -8.03 -35.77 5.46
N MET A 188 -7.96 -34.50 5.01
CA MET A 188 -7.24 -33.42 5.70
C MET A 188 -8.22 -32.43 6.34
N SER A 189 -8.46 -32.60 7.64
CA SER A 189 -9.10 -31.59 8.49
C SER A 189 -8.10 -31.14 9.56
N PRO A 190 -7.78 -29.83 9.69
CA PRO A 190 -8.28 -28.69 8.92
C PRO A 190 -7.64 -28.56 7.51
N PRO A 191 -8.26 -27.80 6.58
CA PRO A 191 -7.72 -27.59 5.24
C PRO A 191 -6.35 -26.92 5.29
N LYS A 192 -5.51 -27.24 4.31
CA LYS A 192 -4.21 -26.58 4.14
C LYS A 192 -4.32 -25.49 3.10
N TRP A 193 -3.72 -24.34 3.40
CA TRP A 193 -3.66 -23.18 2.54
C TRP A 193 -2.29 -23.09 1.89
N VAL A 194 -2.32 -22.80 0.59
CA VAL A 194 -1.12 -22.69 -0.25
C VAL A 194 -1.14 -21.36 -0.96
N ILE A 195 0.03 -20.73 -1.07
CA ILE A 195 0.17 -19.47 -1.79
C ILE A 195 0.10 -19.73 -3.30
N THR A 196 -0.65 -18.90 -4.03
CA THR A 196 -0.69 -18.97 -5.49
C THR A 196 0.58 -18.38 -6.10
N ARG A 197 0.83 -18.61 -7.39
CA ARG A 197 1.92 -17.91 -8.11
C ARG A 197 1.75 -16.39 -8.06
N PHE A 198 0.52 -15.92 -8.20
CA PHE A 198 0.18 -14.50 -8.13
C PHE A 198 0.43 -13.95 -6.71
N GLY A 199 0.01 -14.68 -5.68
CA GLY A 199 0.28 -14.35 -4.29
C GLY A 199 1.77 -14.33 -3.97
N ARG A 200 2.56 -15.24 -4.55
CA ARG A 200 4.00 -15.24 -4.38
C ARG A 200 4.65 -13.99 -4.97
N GLN A 201 4.28 -13.64 -6.20
CA GLN A 201 4.77 -12.42 -6.83
C GLN A 201 4.39 -11.17 -6.02
N PHE A 202 3.16 -11.14 -5.47
CA PHE A 202 2.74 -10.08 -4.55
C PHE A 202 3.63 -9.99 -3.32
N VAL A 203 3.87 -11.12 -2.64
CA VAL A 203 4.74 -11.21 -1.45
C VAL A 203 6.16 -10.75 -1.78
N ASP A 204 6.72 -11.17 -2.92
CA ASP A 204 8.06 -10.79 -3.36
C ASP A 204 8.20 -9.29 -3.62
N CYS A 205 7.19 -8.68 -4.26
CA CYS A 205 7.15 -7.24 -4.47
C CYS A 205 6.94 -6.47 -3.16
N CYS A 206 6.38 -7.10 -2.14
CA CYS A 206 6.24 -6.54 -0.80
C CYS A 206 7.38 -6.95 0.14
N CYS A 207 8.48 -7.52 -0.35
CA CYS A 207 9.69 -7.75 0.43
C CYS A 207 10.65 -6.56 0.24
N PRO A 208 11.46 -6.23 1.27
CA PRO A 208 12.47 -5.18 1.12
C PRO A 208 13.42 -5.53 -0.05
N PRO A 209 13.84 -4.51 -0.84
CA PRO A 209 14.76 -4.74 -1.95
C PRO A 209 16.02 -5.42 -1.42
N GLN A 210 16.49 -6.43 -2.14
CA GLN A 210 17.73 -7.09 -1.77
C GLN A 210 18.87 -6.08 -1.93
N THR A 211 19.44 -5.67 -0.80
CA THR A 211 20.78 -5.12 -0.79
C THR A 211 21.68 -6.20 -1.36
N GLU A 212 22.39 -5.92 -2.43
CA GLU A 212 23.43 -6.84 -2.89
C GLU A 212 24.31 -7.18 -1.68
N GLY A 213 24.41 -8.48 -1.40
CA GLY A 213 25.28 -8.97 -0.34
C GLY A 213 26.73 -8.62 -0.64
N GLY A 214 27.52 -8.45 0.43
CA GLY A 214 28.98 -8.56 0.32
C GLY A 214 29.44 -9.94 -0.13
#